data_AF-A0A9R1C7X9-F1
#
_entry.id   AF-A0A9R1C7X9-F1
#
_cell.length_a   1.000
_cell.length_b   1.000
_cell.length_c   1.000
_cell.angle_alpha   90.00
_cell.angle_beta   90.00
_cell.angle_gamma   90.00
#
_symmetry.space_group_name_H-M   'P 1'
#
loop_
_entity.id
_entity.type
_entity.pdbx_description
1 polymer ?
#
loop_
_entity_poly.entity_id
_entity_poly.type
_entity_poly.pdbx_seq_one_letter_code
_entity_poly.pdbx_strand_id
1 'polypeptide(L)' 'MCSVFRLISLHVHSSLDAVGLTAAFSTALGNAGISANVVAAYYHDHIFVPTDKAEKALNVLQGMRNHN' A
#
# COMPACT_ATOMS: atom_id res chain seq x y z
N MET A 1 22.11 9.70 -8.48
CA MET A 1 21.68 8.39 -7.94
C MET A 1 20.23 8.19 -8.32
N CYS A 2 19.92 7.24 -9.20
CA CYS A 2 18.53 6.97 -9.59
C CYS A 2 17.92 6.06 -8.52
N SER A 3 16.83 6.48 -7.88
CA SER A 3 16.12 5.64 -6.92
C SER A 3 15.17 4.71 -7.66
N VAL A 4 15.22 3.41 -7.34
CA VAL A 4 14.35 2.40 -7.94
C VAL A 4 13.17 2.15 -7.01
N PHE A 5 11.96 2.23 -7.54
CA PHE A 5 10.73 1.97 -6.80
C PHE A 5 10.11 0.65 -7.24
N ARG A 6 9.44 -0.04 -6.32
CA ARG A 6 8.61 -1.21 -6.62
C ARG A 6 7.13 -0.85 -6.48
N LEU A 7 6.34 -1.41 -7.39
CA LEU A 7 4.88 -1.29 -7.42
C LEU A 7 4.26 -2.48 -6.70
N ILE A 8 3.38 -2.20 -5.74
CA ILE A 8 2.53 -3.17 -5.06
C ILE A 8 1.10 -2.87 -5.50
N SER A 9 0.51 -3.78 -6.29
CA SER A 9 -0.89 -3.69 -6.70
C SER A 9 -1.76 -4.42 -5.69
N LEU A 10 -2.67 -3.70 -5.04
CA LEU A 10 -3.69 -4.29 -4.21
C LEU A 10 -4.95 -4.50 -5.03
N HIS A 11 -5.31 -5.78 -5.18
CA HIS A 11 -6.53 -6.20 -5.83
C HIS A 11 -7.69 -6.06 -4.83
N VAL A 12 -8.09 -4.82 -4.55
CA VAL A 12 -9.22 -4.52 -3.68
C VAL A 12 -10.48 -4.58 -4.53
N HIS A 13 -11.25 -5.64 -4.35
CA HIS A 13 -12.58 -5.75 -4.93
C HIS A 13 -13.53 -4.91 -4.07
N SER A 14 -13.63 -3.60 -4.32
CA SER A 14 -14.53 -2.76 -3.52
C SER A 14 -15.58 -2.06 -4.36
N SER A 15 -16.79 -2.60 -4.25
CA SER A 15 -18.00 -1.79 -4.14
C SER A 15 -17.76 -0.65 -3.16
N LEU A 16 -17.78 0.59 -3.64
CA LEU A 16 -18.00 1.93 -3.04
C LEU A 16 -17.64 2.28 -1.56
N ASP A 17 -17.33 1.34 -0.67
CA ASP A 17 -16.91 1.51 0.73
C ASP A 17 -15.38 1.73 0.89
N ALA A 18 -14.66 1.88 -0.23
CA ALA A 18 -13.19 1.93 -0.29
C ALA A 18 -12.55 3.18 0.33
N VAL A 19 -13.33 4.19 0.74
CA VAL A 19 -12.82 5.46 1.28
C VAL A 19 -11.97 5.23 2.55
N GLY A 20 -12.26 4.19 3.33
CA GLY A 20 -11.48 3.85 4.53
C GLY A 20 -10.20 3.07 4.25
N LEU A 21 -10.11 2.38 3.12
CA LEU A 21 -9.07 1.37 2.90
C LEU A 21 -7.73 2.00 2.49
N THR A 22 -7.78 2.98 1.58
CA THR A 22 -6.59 3.79 1.21
C THR A 22 -5.99 4.50 2.42
N ALA A 23 -6.83 5.02 3.32
CA ALA A 23 -6.40 5.69 4.55
C ALA A 23 -5.73 4.70 5.52
N ALA A 24 -6.27 3.48 5.64
CA ALA A 24 -5.69 2.43 6.48
C ALA A 24 -4.28 2.04 6.01
N PHE A 25 -4.09 1.77 4.71
CA PHE A 25 -2.77 1.40 4.17
C PHE A 25 -1.76 2.54 4.28
N SER A 26 -2.18 3.77 3.96
CA SER A 26 -1.31 4.96 4.06
C SER A 26 -0.85 5.18 5.50
N THR A 27 -1.75 5.00 6.47
CA THR A 27 -1.43 5.12 7.90
C THR A 27 -0.48 4.02 8.36
N ALA A 28 -0.72 2.77 7.97
CA ALA A 28 0.14 1.65 8.36
C ALA A 28 1.55 1.76 7.78
N LEU A 29 1.67 2.13 6.50
CA LEU A 29 2.96 2.37 5.86
C LEU A 29 3.68 3.59 6.47
N GLY A 30 2.95 4.66 6.77
CA GLY A 30 3.45 5.83 7.48
C GLY A 30 4.00 5.49 8.87
N ASN A 31 3.23 4.72 9.66
CA ASN A 31 3.66 4.24 10.98
C ASN A 31 4.89 3.33 10.91
N ALA A 32 5.06 2.60 9.82
CA ALA A 32 6.25 1.77 9.57
C ALA A 32 7.48 2.56 9.07
N GLY A 33 7.36 3.88 8.89
CA GLY A 33 8.42 4.76 8.37
C GLY A 33 8.69 4.56 6.87
N ILE A 34 7.68 4.15 6.11
CA ILE A 34 7.75 3.86 4.68
C ILE A 34 7.03 4.97 3.93
N SER A 35 7.77 5.76 3.15
CA SER A 35 7.17 6.68 2.20
C SER A 35 6.56 5.87 1.06
N ALA A 36 5.26 6.01 0.86
CA ALA A 36 4.51 5.27 -0.12
C ALA A 36 3.63 6.25 -0.91
N ASN A 37 3.70 6.19 -2.24
CA ASN A 37 2.78 6.92 -3.10
C ASN A 37 1.64 5.98 -3.48
N VAL A 38 0.45 6.29 -2.97
CA VAL A 38 -0.76 5.52 -3.26
C VAL A 38 -1.51 6.19 -4.41
N VAL A 39 -1.79 5.42 -5.45
CA VAL A 39 -2.61 5.81 -6.59
C VAL A 39 -3.87 4.96 -6.55
N ALA A 40 -4.97 5.56 -6.11
CA ALA A 40 -6.27 4.90 -6.13
C ALA A 40 -6.78 4.86 -7.58
N ALA A 41 -6.97 3.67 -8.13
CA ALA A 41 -7.63 3.48 -9.42
C ALA A 41 -9.00 2.85 -9.19
N TYR A 42 -9.89 3.00 -10.18
CA TYR A 42 -11.30 2.58 -10.09
C TYR A 42 -11.50 1.09 -9.72
N TYR A 43 -10.52 0.25 -10.03
CA TYR A 43 -10.57 -1.19 -9.75
C TYR A 43 -9.47 -1.68 -8.78
N HIS A 44 -8.34 -0.96 -8.69
CA HIS A 44 -7.15 -1.40 -7.95
C HIS A 44 -6.40 -0.22 -7.36
N ASP A 45 -5.86 -0.39 -6.16
CA ASP A 45 -4.92 0.57 -5.59
C ASP A 45 -3.49 0.18 -5.97
N HIS A 46 -2.73 1.15 -6.44
CA HIS A 46 -1.32 1.00 -6.80
C HIS A 46 -0.45 1.75 -5.80
N ILE A 47 0.39 1.03 -5.06
CA ILE A 47 1.27 1.60 -4.06
C ILE A 47 2.72 1.52 -4.56
N PHE A 48 3.37 2.67 -4.70
CA PHE A 48 4.79 2.74 -5.03
C PHE A 48 5.62 2.95 -3.77
N VAL A 49 6.59 2.08 -3.54
CA VAL A 49 7.50 2.13 -2.39
C VAL A 49 8.96 2.00 -2.84
N PRO A 50 9.92 2.57 -2.10
CA PRO A 50 11.34 2.36 -2.36
C PRO A 50 11.69 0.87 -2.36
N THR A 51 12.55 0.43 -3.29
CA THR A 51 12.88 -1.00 -3.46
C THR A 51 13.44 -1.63 -2.19
N ASP A 52 14.26 -0.89 -1.46
CA ASP A 52 14.84 -1.23 -0.17
C ASP A 52 13.80 -1.44 0.94
N LYS A 53 12.62 -0.81 0.82
CA LYS A 53 11.52 -0.92 1.79
C LYS A 53 10.37 -1.80 1.30
N ALA A 54 10.43 -2.29 0.06
CA ALA A 54 9.31 -2.98 -0.56
C ALA A 54 8.91 -4.27 0.18
N GLU A 55 9.88 -5.02 0.69
CA GLU A 55 9.61 -6.25 1.47
C GLU A 55 8.97 -5.93 2.83
N LYS A 56 9.47 -4.88 3.50
CA LYS A 56 8.86 -4.38 4.74
C LYS A 56 7.44 -3.88 4.51
N ALA A 57 7.19 -3.16 3.41
CA ALA A 57 5.87 -2.69 3.03
C ALA A 57 4.91 -3.87 2.78
N LEU A 58 5.38 -4.90 2.09
CA LEU A 58 4.59 -6.11 1.83
C LEU A 58 4.19 -6.81 3.14
N ASN A 59 5.12 -6.96 4.10
CA ASN A 59 4.85 -7.56 5.40
C ASN A 59 3.83 -6.75 6.22
N VAL A 60 3.94 -5.43 6.22
CA VAL A 60 2.97 -4.54 6.89
C VAL A 60 1.57 -4.73 6.28
N LEU A 61 1.47 -4.69 4.95
CA LEU A 61 0.19 -4.85 4.24
C LEU A 61 -0.42 -6.25 4.44
N GLN A 62 0.40 -7.31 4.46
CA GLN A 62 -0.06 -8.68 4.74
C GLN A 62 -0.55 -8.82 6.18
N GLY A 63 0.11 -8.19 7.14
CA GLY A 63 -0.32 -8.17 8.55
C GLY A 63 -1.69 -7.53 8.74
N MET A 64 -2.01 -6.50 7.96
CA MET A 64 -3.33 -5.85 7.98
C MET A 64 -4.43 -6.75 7.42
N ARG A 65 -4.15 -7.52 6.35
CA ARG A 65 -5.14 -8.42 5.74
C ARG A 65 -5.62 -9.52 6.69
N ASN A 66 -4.77 -9.95 7.63
CA ASN A 66 -5.07 -11.04 8.54
C ASN A 66 -5.85 -10.61 9.80
N HIS A 67 -6.17 -9.32 9.99
CA HIS A 67 -6.95 -8.85 11.14
C HIS A 67 -8.48 -8.82 10.88
N ASN A 68 -9.00 -9.89 10.28
CA ASN A 68 -10.44 -10.09 10.06
C ASN A 68 -10.99 -11.06 11.11
#